data_AF-A0A8T7B5Q6-F1
#
_entry.id   AF-A0A8T7B5Q6-F1
#
_cell.length_a   1.000
_cell.length_b   1.000
_cell.length_c   1.000
_cell.angle_alpha   90.00
_cell.angle_beta   90.00
_cell.angle_gamma   90.00
#
_symmetry.space_group_name_H-M   'P 1'
#
loop_
_entity.id
_entity.type
_entity.pdbx_description
1 polymer ?
#
loop_
_entity_poly.entity_id
_entity_poly.type
_entity_poly.pdbx_seq_one_letter_code
_entity_poly.pdbx_strand_id
1 'polypeptide(L)'
;MHENSSLWYDEVIEWRSRIADPDIALIADAPPVVTFSVLNNVVPPDQTSMLAWSATGADTCEATGAWNGDRGISGTETVALCNTHRRFGLTTIALARAV
;
A
#
# COMPACT_ATOMS: atom_id res chain seq x y z
N MET A 1 -25.83 59.51 36.13
CA MET A 1 -25.57 59.71 34.69
C MET A 1 -25.04 58.40 34.18
N HIS A 2 -25.81 57.75 33.32
CA HIS A 2 -25.64 56.37 32.91
C HIS A 2 -25.22 56.41 31.44
N GLU A 3 -23.95 56.10 31.17
CA GLU A 3 -23.43 55.89 29.82
C GLU A 3 -22.48 54.70 29.91
N ASN A 4 -22.90 53.56 29.35
CA ASN A 4 -22.14 52.95 28.28
C ASN A 4 -23.06 51.98 27.53
N SER A 5 -23.80 52.54 26.58
CA SER A 5 -24.44 51.78 25.52
C SER A 5 -23.38 51.17 24.59
N SER A 6 -23.78 50.10 23.90
CA SER A 6 -23.08 49.42 22.79
C SER A 6 -22.11 48.33 23.26
N LEU A 7 -22.23 47.07 22.85
CA LEU A 7 -22.74 46.56 21.59
C LEU A 7 -23.47 45.24 21.85
N TRP A 8 -24.75 45.17 21.46
CA TRP A 8 -25.41 43.91 21.12
C TRP A 8 -24.95 43.51 19.72
N TYR A 9 -24.99 42.20 19.44
CA TYR A 9 -24.48 41.49 18.24
C TYR A 9 -22.96 41.27 18.30
N ASP A 10 -22.39 40.11 18.00
CA ASP A 10 -22.91 38.90 17.36
C ASP A 10 -21.83 37.84 17.61
N GLU A 11 -22.15 36.73 18.26
CA GLU A 11 -21.44 35.48 17.97
C GLU A 11 -22.43 34.36 18.22
N VAL A 12 -22.78 33.70 17.11
CA VAL A 12 -23.41 32.39 17.05
C VAL A 12 -22.84 31.51 18.17
N ILE A 13 -23.64 30.67 18.81
CA ILE A 13 -23.10 29.53 19.56
C ILE A 13 -22.37 28.66 18.51
N GLU A 14 -21.13 29.02 18.19
CA GLU A 14 -20.23 28.13 17.48
C GLU A 14 -19.98 27.00 18.46
N TRP A 15 -20.75 25.93 18.28
CA TRP A 15 -20.29 24.62 18.68
C TRP A 15 -18.90 24.43 18.08
N ARG A 16 -17.85 24.81 18.82
CA ARG A 16 -16.47 24.40 18.56
C ARG A 16 -16.28 22.92 18.88
N SER A 17 -17.33 22.13 18.74
CA SER A 17 -17.19 20.69 18.63
C SER A 17 -16.40 20.47 17.35
N ARG A 18 -15.11 20.17 17.50
CA ARG A 18 -14.34 19.57 16.42
C ARG A 18 -15.14 18.34 16.01
N ILE A 19 -15.73 18.39 14.82
CA ILE A 19 -16.13 17.17 14.12
C ILE A 19 -14.82 16.40 14.00
N ALA A 20 -14.70 15.26 14.66
CA ALA A 20 -13.63 14.34 14.31
C ALA A 20 -13.88 13.99 12.85
N ASP A 21 -12.96 14.38 11.96
CA ASP A 21 -12.99 13.98 10.56
C ASP A 21 -13.29 12.48 10.50
N PRO A 22 -14.44 12.05 9.94
CA PRO A 22 -14.62 10.65 9.65
C PRO A 22 -13.70 10.37 8.47
N ASP A 23 -12.60 9.69 8.78
CA ASP A 23 -11.68 9.11 7.81
C ASP A 23 -10.65 10.06 7.19
N ILE A 24 -9.82 10.70 8.04
CA ILE A 24 -8.39 10.61 7.70
C ILE A 24 -8.06 9.14 7.96
N ALA A 25 -8.12 8.32 6.91
CA ALA A 25 -7.40 7.06 6.88
C ALA A 25 -5.92 7.43 7.09
N LEU A 26 -5.53 7.49 8.37
CA LEU A 26 -4.14 7.42 8.79
C LEU A 26 -3.64 6.20 8.05
N ILE A 27 -2.81 6.45 7.02
CA ILE A 27 -2.20 5.40 6.22
C ILE A 27 -1.50 4.54 7.25
N ALA A 28 -2.13 3.42 7.57
CA ALA A 28 -1.81 2.69 8.77
C ALA A 28 -0.34 2.36 8.63
N ASP A 29 0.44 2.73 9.64
CA ASP A 29 1.83 2.29 9.84
C ASP A 29 1.82 0.79 10.17
N ALA A 30 1.02 0.02 9.44
CA ALA A 30 1.08 -1.40 9.40
C ALA A 30 2.33 -1.73 8.59
N PRO A 31 3.20 -2.62 9.09
CA PRO A 31 4.36 -3.04 8.33
C PRO A 31 3.90 -3.60 6.98
N PRO A 32 4.66 -3.35 5.89
CA PRO A 32 4.28 -3.84 4.58
C PRO A 32 4.18 -5.37 4.62
N VAL A 33 3.01 -5.90 4.26
CA VAL A 33 2.79 -7.34 4.19
C VAL A 33 2.85 -7.74 2.73
N VAL A 34 3.76 -8.64 2.38
CA VAL A 34 3.84 -9.24 1.05
C VAL A 34 3.41 -10.70 1.11
N THR A 35 2.42 -11.04 0.28
CA THR A 35 2.01 -12.42 0.04
C THR A 35 2.51 -12.83 -1.33
N PHE A 36 3.31 -13.89 -1.39
CA PHE A 36 3.84 -14.44 -2.64
C PHE A 36 3.52 -15.93 -2.72
N SER A 37 2.88 -16.33 -3.81
CA SER A 37 2.44 -17.69 -4.05
C SER A 37 2.87 -18.17 -5.44
N VAL A 38 3.29 -19.43 -5.50
CA VAL A 38 3.66 -20.12 -6.74
C VAL A 38 2.74 -21.31 -6.90
N LEU A 39 1.99 -21.38 -8.00
CA LEU A 39 1.03 -22.47 -8.21
C LEU A 39 1.71 -23.82 -8.44
N ASN A 40 2.85 -23.83 -9.13
CA ASN A 40 3.62 -25.05 -9.37
C ASN A 40 5.09 -24.79 -9.08
N ASN A 41 5.58 -25.24 -7.92
CA ASN A 41 6.99 -25.09 -7.54
C ASN A 41 7.91 -26.13 -8.22
N VAL A 42 7.34 -27.17 -8.81
CA VAL A 42 8.04 -28.16 -9.64
C VAL A 42 7.20 -28.40 -10.88
N VAL A 43 7.74 -28.08 -12.05
CA VAL A 43 7.13 -28.39 -13.34
C VAL A 43 8.13 -29.17 -14.20
N PRO A 44 7.65 -30.05 -15.11
CA PRO A 44 8.49 -30.68 -16.11
C PRO A 44 9.24 -29.65 -16.98
N PRO A 45 10.30 -30.08 -17.70
CA PRO A 45 10.91 -29.29 -18.75
C PRO A 45 9.87 -28.66 -19.68
N ASP A 46 10.11 -27.41 -20.08
CA ASP A 46 9.30 -26.67 -21.05
C ASP A 46 7.86 -26.35 -20.61
N GLN A 47 7.55 -26.54 -19.33
CA GLN A 47 6.29 -26.11 -18.74
C GLN A 47 6.42 -24.73 -18.07
N THR A 48 5.28 -24.08 -17.92
CA THR A 48 5.16 -22.79 -17.24
C THR A 48 4.58 -22.94 -15.85
N SER A 49 4.89 -21.98 -14.98
CA SER A 49 4.30 -21.84 -13.66
C SER A 49 3.74 -20.44 -13.52
N MET A 50 2.66 -20.31 -12.75
CA MET A 50 2.06 -19.00 -12.48
C MET A 50 2.44 -18.52 -11.09
N LEU A 51 3.04 -17.34 -11.05
CA LEU A 51 3.37 -16.56 -9.86
C LEU A 51 2.21 -15.62 -9.58
N ALA A 52 1.83 -15.49 -8.31
CA ALA A 52 0.83 -14.54 -7.85
C ALA A 52 1.36 -13.79 -6.63
N TRP A 53 1.15 -12.48 -6.60
CA TRP A 53 1.56 -11.66 -5.46
C TRP A 53 0.54 -10.60 -5.11
N SER A 54 0.55 -10.22 -3.83
CA SER A 54 -0.24 -9.12 -3.29
C SER A 54 0.51 -8.52 -2.12
N ALA A 55 0.65 -7.20 -2.11
CA ALA A 55 1.30 -6.42 -1.08
C ALA A 55 0.35 -5.34 -0.56
N THR A 56 0.35 -5.13 0.75
CA THR A 56 -0.35 -4.03 1.41
C THR A 56 0.65 -3.17 2.16
N GLY A 57 0.45 -1.84 2.17
CA GLY A 57 1.37 -0.90 2.84
C GLY A 57 2.68 -0.65 2.10
N ALA A 58 2.78 -1.04 0.82
CA ALA A 58 3.89 -0.71 -0.08
C ALA A 58 3.37 0.04 -1.30
N ASP A 59 4.18 0.90 -1.93
CA ASP A 59 3.79 1.65 -3.14
C ASP A 59 4.12 0.86 -4.41
N THR A 60 5.27 0.18 -4.41
CA THR A 60 5.72 -0.69 -5.50
C THR A 60 6.40 -1.94 -4.96
N CYS A 61 6.46 -2.98 -5.78
CA CYS A 61 7.22 -4.19 -5.49
C CYS A 61 8.31 -4.37 -6.56
N GLU A 62 9.54 -4.66 -6.15
CA GLU A 62 10.62 -4.99 -7.06
C GLU A 62 10.80 -6.50 -7.12
N ALA A 63 10.67 -7.08 -8.31
CA ALA A 63 10.99 -8.48 -8.55
C ALA A 63 12.50 -8.69 -8.55
N THR A 64 12.96 -9.75 -7.90
CA THR A 64 14.38 -10.10 -7.79
C THR A 64 14.64 -11.57 -8.12
N GLY A 65 15.80 -11.84 -8.72
CA GLY A 65 16.29 -13.19 -9.01
C GLY A 65 16.09 -13.59 -10.47
N ALA A 66 15.33 -14.67 -10.71
CA ALA A 66 15.08 -15.22 -12.05
C ALA A 66 14.08 -14.39 -12.88
N TRP A 67 13.49 -13.37 -12.27
CA TRP A 67 12.64 -12.33 -12.83
C TRP A 67 13.06 -11.01 -12.17
N ASN A 68 13.10 -9.91 -12.93
CA ASN A 68 13.57 -8.63 -12.42
C ASN A 68 12.68 -7.48 -12.89
N GLY A 69 12.77 -6.35 -12.18
CA GLY A 69 12.13 -5.08 -12.50
C GLY A 69 10.91 -4.78 -11.63
N ASP A 70 10.36 -3.59 -11.84
CA ASP A 70 9.21 -3.11 -11.09
C ASP A 70 7.95 -3.93 -11.38
N ARG A 71 7.20 -4.19 -10.33
CA ARG A 71 5.88 -4.82 -10.33
C ARG A 71 4.94 -3.98 -9.49
N GLY A 72 3.66 -3.98 -9.88
CA GLY A 72 2.62 -3.42 -9.04
C GLY A 72 2.51 -4.18 -7.72
N ILE A 73 1.83 -3.57 -6.75
CA ILE A 73 1.57 -4.19 -5.43
C ILE A 73 0.79 -5.50 -5.54
N SER A 74 0.09 -5.75 -6.64
CA SER A 74 -0.55 -7.02 -6.92
C SER A 74 -0.38 -7.41 -8.38
N GLY A 75 -0.42 -8.71 -8.65
CA GLY A 75 -0.30 -9.20 -10.01
C GLY A 75 -0.18 -10.71 -10.09
N THR A 76 -0.22 -11.18 -11.33
CA THR A 76 0.05 -12.56 -11.70
C THR A 76 0.94 -12.59 -12.93
N GLU A 77 1.93 -13.48 -12.95
CA GLU A 77 2.86 -13.61 -14.06
C GLU A 77 3.16 -15.09 -14.34
N THR A 78 3.12 -15.47 -15.61
CA THR A 78 3.45 -16.82 -16.05
C THR A 78 4.91 -16.87 -16.45
N VAL A 79 5.68 -17.76 -15.82
CA VAL A 79 7.12 -17.92 -16.04
C VAL A 79 7.43 -19.31 -16.57
N ALA A 80 8.31 -19.41 -17.56
CA ALA A 80 8.80 -20.70 -18.05
C ALA A 80 9.93 -21.23 -17.17
N LEU A 81 9.81 -22.47 -16.71
CA LEU A 81 10.82 -23.12 -15.87
C LEU A 81 11.72 -24.00 -16.74
N CYS A 82 12.76 -23.40 -17.31
CA CYS A 82 13.74 -24.13 -18.11
C CYS A 82 14.77 -24.82 -17.19
N ASN A 83 14.48 -26.06 -16.79
CA ASN A 83 15.36 -27.12 -16.28
C ASN A 83 16.37 -26.82 -15.15
N THR A 84 16.32 -25.63 -14.56
CA THR A 84 17.22 -25.17 -13.52
C THR A 84 16.42 -24.54 -12.40
N HIS A 85 16.88 -24.74 -11.16
CA HIS A 85 16.23 -24.18 -9.98
C HIS A 85 16.21 -22.65 -10.08
N ARG A 86 15.04 -22.06 -10.28
CA ARG A 86 14.86 -20.60 -10.36
C ARG A 86 14.37 -20.07 -9.03
N ARG A 87 15.00 -19.00 -8.54
CA ARG A 87 14.57 -18.28 -7.34
C ARG A 87 13.83 -17.03 -7.78
N PHE A 88 12.61 -16.88 -7.29
CA PHE A 88 11.76 -15.71 -7.51
C PHE A 88 11.58 -15.01 -6.16
N GLY A 89 12.03 -13.76 -6.06
CA GLY A 89 11.86 -12.91 -4.89
C GLY A 89 11.05 -11.66 -5.21
N LEU A 90 10.41 -11.09 -4.18
CA LEU A 90 9.77 -9.77 -4.22
C LEU A 90 10.23 -8.97 -3.01
N THR A 91 10.59 -7.72 -3.25
CA THR A 91 10.93 -6.75 -2.21
C THR A 91 9.95 -5.59 -2.30
N THR A 92 9.36 -5.18 -1.19
CA THR A 92 8.47 -4.01 -1.15
C THR A 92 9.28 -2.73 -1.05
N ILE A 93 8.99 -1.75 -1.91
CA ILE A 93 9.53 -0.40 -1.79
C ILE A 93 8.40 0.48 -1.25
N ALA A 94 8.55 0.93 -0.01
CA ALA A 94 7.75 2.02 0.52
C ALA A 94 8.42 3.33 0.09
N LEU A 95 7.72 4.19 -0.64
CA LEU A 95 8.21 5.53 -0.83
C LEU A 95 8.18 6.20 0.54
N ALA A 96 9.33 6.69 1.01
CA ALA A 96 9.34 7.57 2.16
C ALA A 96 8.48 8.79 1.81
N ARG A 97 7.22 8.81 2.25
CA ARG A 97 6.36 9.97 2.07
C ARG A 97 6.99 11.10 2.87
N ALA A 98 7.59 12.04 2.16
CA ALA A 98 8.10 13.27 2.76
C ALA A 98 6.93 13.97 3.44
N VAL A 99 7.02 14.11 4.76
CA VAL A 99 6.14 14.95 5.58
C VAL A 99 6.64 16.38 5.49
#